data_AF-A0A561WA84-F1
#
_entry.id   AF-A0A561WA84-F1
#
_cell.length_a   1.000
_cell.length_b   1.000
_cell.length_c   1.000
_cell.angle_alpha   90.00
_cell.angle_beta   90.00
_cell.angle_gamma   90.00
#
_symmetry.space_group_name_H-M   'P 1'
#
loop_
_entity.id
_entity.type
_entity.pdbx_description
1 polymer ?
#
loop_
_entity_poly.entity_id
_entity_poly.type
_entity_poly.pdbx_seq_one_letter_code
_entity_poly.pdbx_strand_id
1 'polypeptide(L)'
;MSDRTGDDHEPGIAYGFGRHRGLLVDRTGIEEIVFGRVLLYLEKPDVDLIRTLAPRLSGVIVEEPVTPYAPEARALWALPVPVLTGVPVDDSWLGQDVVVDFDEATTAPPAPAAATLRIHAEVTNLAEAQDAAHLADGWAPLRAEDLRALPEAERVRLWRLLAESGRPLPAIRYFDEPAGGPPAAAFGRRGVRSLHPEALAAFDALVGECPSGDPLVVLPMVSARQEISAFVAATGGRWRLGLDIATPAAALGVADLVDDCHLLRVSTADLAQHTVVWDRSVRNDVLLPPDHLPLVVTQLIEWAASVAAARDIACQLALDLRPGPRLHEQLLAAGIRDIACPAPLVRHWRHLLDRPR
;
A
#
# COMPACT_ATOMS: atom_id res chain seq x y z
N MET A 1 8.88 -26.79 33.85
CA MET A 1 9.10 -25.58 34.68
C MET A 1 10.59 -25.33 34.81
N SER A 2 11.14 -24.45 33.99
CA SER A 2 11.94 -23.28 34.41
C SER A 2 12.42 -22.57 33.13
N ASP A 3 11.87 -21.39 32.90
CA ASP A 3 12.53 -20.24 32.27
C ASP A 3 13.37 -20.50 31.01
N ARG A 4 12.69 -20.52 29.86
CA ARG A 4 13.17 -19.75 28.70
C ARG A 4 12.55 -18.36 28.78
N THR A 5 12.95 -17.59 29.77
CA THR A 5 12.79 -16.13 29.78
C THR A 5 13.91 -15.56 28.93
N GLY A 6 13.59 -15.18 27.70
CA GLY A 6 14.50 -14.48 26.80
C GLY A 6 14.43 -15.03 25.39
N ASP A 7 13.31 -14.80 24.70
CA ASP A 7 13.32 -14.82 23.24
C ASP A 7 13.00 -13.40 22.77
N ASP A 8 14.07 -12.67 22.44
CA ASP A 8 14.08 -11.40 21.70
C ASP A 8 13.57 -11.60 20.24
N HIS A 9 12.58 -12.48 20.04
CA HIS A 9 11.99 -12.69 18.75
C HIS A 9 10.88 -11.66 18.55
N GLU A 10 11.16 -10.68 17.69
CA GLU A 10 10.17 -9.70 17.27
C GLU A 10 8.90 -10.42 16.75
N PRO A 11 7.70 -10.03 17.19
CA PRO A 11 6.47 -10.71 16.80
C PRO A 11 6.30 -10.69 15.28
N GLY A 12 5.83 -11.77 14.66
CA GLY A 12 5.67 -11.82 13.20
C GLY A 12 4.72 -10.75 12.65
N ILE A 13 4.87 -10.43 11.36
CA ILE A 13 4.01 -9.48 10.64
C ILE A 13 2.93 -10.25 9.90
N ALA A 14 1.67 -10.03 10.29
CA ALA A 14 0.52 -10.72 9.71
C ALA A 14 -0.20 -9.93 8.61
N TYR A 15 -0.43 -10.62 7.49
CA TYR A 15 -1.20 -10.23 6.32
C TYR A 15 -2.48 -11.06 6.29
N GLY A 16 -3.48 -10.61 7.04
CA GLY A 16 -4.72 -11.36 7.26
C GLY A 16 -5.13 -11.33 8.73
N PHE A 17 -6.22 -12.04 9.06
CA PHE A 17 -6.84 -12.02 10.39
C PHE A 17 -7.32 -13.42 10.78
N GLY A 18 -7.60 -13.58 12.06
CA GLY A 18 -8.23 -14.75 12.65
C GLY A 18 -7.25 -15.76 13.22
N ARG A 19 -7.82 -16.70 13.98
CA ARG A 19 -7.12 -17.81 14.61
C ARG A 19 -7.34 -19.09 13.81
N HIS A 20 -6.25 -19.67 13.32
CA HIS A 20 -6.28 -20.84 12.44
C HIS A 20 -5.54 -22.00 13.07
N ARG A 21 -6.11 -23.20 12.93
CA ARG A 21 -5.53 -24.45 13.41
C ARG A 21 -5.26 -25.36 12.22
N GLY A 22 -4.11 -26.00 12.19
CA GLY A 22 -3.79 -26.98 11.17
C GLY A 22 -2.49 -27.74 11.42
N LEU A 23 -2.29 -28.79 10.63
CA LEU A 23 -1.03 -29.52 10.57
C LEU A 23 0.02 -28.62 9.92
N LEU A 24 1.13 -28.36 10.62
CA LEU A 24 2.23 -27.56 10.10
C LEU A 24 3.12 -28.42 9.19
N VAL A 25 3.27 -28.01 7.93
CA VAL A 25 4.12 -28.71 6.95
C VAL A 25 4.97 -27.73 6.17
N ASP A 26 6.10 -28.21 5.70
CA ASP A 26 6.97 -27.50 4.75
C ASP A 26 6.55 -27.79 3.30
N ARG A 27 7.41 -27.43 2.34
CA ARG A 27 7.19 -27.72 0.91
C ARG A 27 7.12 -29.22 0.58
N THR A 28 7.77 -30.07 1.37
CA THR A 28 7.89 -31.51 1.08
C THR A 28 6.68 -32.30 1.61
N GLY A 29 6.08 -31.86 2.72
CA GLY A 29 4.93 -32.51 3.34
C GLY A 29 3.57 -32.26 2.70
N ILE A 30 3.48 -31.48 1.61
CA ILE A 30 2.21 -31.05 1.01
C ILE A 30 1.48 -32.19 0.30
N GLU A 31 2.22 -33.14 -0.29
CA GLU A 31 1.65 -34.25 -1.07
C GLU A 31 1.00 -35.33 -0.18
N GLU A 32 1.33 -35.38 1.11
CA GLU A 32 0.86 -36.41 2.03
C GLU A 32 -0.54 -36.13 2.61
N ILE A 33 -1.12 -34.95 2.32
CA ILE A 33 -2.33 -34.49 3.01
C ILE A 33 -3.57 -34.65 2.12
N VAL A 34 -4.35 -35.68 2.46
CA VAL A 34 -5.65 -35.99 1.88
C VAL A 34 -6.73 -35.47 2.85
N PHE A 35 -7.20 -34.25 2.62
CA PHE A 35 -8.24 -33.52 3.38
C PHE A 35 -7.85 -33.09 4.82
N GLY A 36 -7.67 -31.78 5.01
CA GLY A 36 -7.43 -31.17 6.31
C GLY A 36 -7.16 -29.66 6.21
N ARG A 37 -7.14 -28.98 7.37
CA ARG A 37 -6.69 -27.59 7.50
C ARG A 37 -5.17 -27.60 7.64
N VAL A 38 -4.43 -27.16 6.62
CA VAL A 38 -2.95 -27.19 6.60
C VAL A 38 -2.39 -25.80 6.88
N LEU A 39 -1.33 -25.73 7.66
CA LEU A 39 -0.50 -24.53 7.79
C LEU A 39 0.81 -24.77 7.04
N LEU A 40 1.07 -23.95 6.02
CA LEU A 40 2.28 -24.07 5.21
C LEU A 40 3.40 -23.22 5.80
N TYR A 41 4.55 -23.82 6.04
CA TYR A 41 5.79 -23.14 6.38
C TYR A 41 6.65 -22.94 5.14
N LEU A 42 7.21 -21.73 4.98
CA LEU A 42 8.15 -21.38 3.94
C LEU A 42 9.32 -20.57 4.52
N GLU A 43 10.53 -20.82 4.06
CA GLU A 43 11.67 -19.94 4.37
C GLU A 43 11.48 -18.54 3.76
N LYS A 44 10.95 -18.51 2.52
CA LYS A 44 10.75 -17.28 1.73
C LYS A 44 9.33 -17.18 1.18
N PRO A 45 8.79 -15.96 1.01
CA PRO A 45 7.47 -15.79 0.43
C PRO A 45 7.45 -16.30 -1.02
N ASP A 46 6.47 -17.15 -1.33
CA ASP A 46 6.24 -17.69 -2.68
C ASP A 46 4.75 -17.51 -3.03
N VAL A 47 4.43 -16.33 -3.57
CA VAL A 47 3.05 -15.89 -3.79
C VAL A 47 2.32 -16.83 -4.75
N ASP A 48 3.00 -17.35 -5.76
CA ASP A 48 2.42 -18.24 -6.77
C ASP A 48 2.11 -19.62 -6.19
N LEU A 49 3.05 -20.18 -5.40
CA LEU A 49 2.82 -21.43 -4.68
C LEU A 49 1.67 -21.30 -3.69
N ILE A 50 1.67 -20.24 -2.87
CA ILE A 50 0.63 -20.00 -1.87
C ILE A 50 -0.74 -19.87 -2.55
N ARG A 51 -0.82 -19.12 -3.66
CA ARG A 51 -2.06 -18.94 -4.42
C ARG A 51 -2.56 -20.25 -5.01
N THR A 52 -1.67 -21.08 -5.53
CA THR A 52 -1.99 -22.40 -6.10
C THR A 52 -2.54 -23.34 -5.04
N LEU A 53 -1.98 -23.30 -3.83
CA LEU A 53 -2.34 -24.20 -2.73
C LEU A 53 -3.45 -23.66 -1.83
N ALA A 54 -3.80 -22.38 -1.93
CA ALA A 54 -4.76 -21.68 -1.08
C ALA A 54 -6.04 -22.46 -0.73
N PRO A 55 -6.72 -23.18 -1.67
CA PRO A 55 -7.91 -23.95 -1.33
C PRO A 55 -7.70 -25.06 -0.28
N ARG A 56 -6.45 -25.45 -0.03
CA ARG A 56 -6.02 -26.48 0.93
C ARG A 56 -5.40 -25.91 2.21
N LEU A 57 -5.12 -24.61 2.23
CA LEU A 57 -4.41 -23.95 3.32
C LEU A 57 -5.39 -23.25 4.27
N SER A 58 -5.07 -23.27 5.56
CA SER A 58 -5.71 -22.42 6.57
C SER A 58 -4.87 -21.18 6.90
N GLY A 59 -3.60 -21.18 6.51
CA GLY A 59 -2.69 -20.05 6.69
C GLY A 59 -1.27 -20.43 6.28
N VAL A 60 -0.40 -19.44 6.25
CA VAL A 60 1.01 -19.59 5.88
C VAL A 60 1.89 -18.90 6.91
N ILE A 61 2.99 -19.55 7.29
CA ILE A 61 4.06 -18.98 8.08
C ILE A 61 5.28 -18.85 7.17
N VAL A 62 5.90 -17.68 7.17
CA VAL A 62 7.10 -17.37 6.40
C VAL A 62 8.19 -16.92 7.36
N GLU A 63 9.37 -17.51 7.24
CA GLU A 63 10.52 -17.13 8.08
C GLU A 63 11.05 -15.73 7.71
N GLU A 64 11.31 -15.49 6.42
CA GLU A 64 11.80 -14.18 5.95
C GLU A 64 10.74 -13.09 6.20
N PRO A 65 11.09 -12.00 6.91
CA PRO A 65 10.14 -10.93 7.18
C PRO A 65 9.83 -10.13 5.92
N VAL A 66 8.54 -9.82 5.72
CA VAL A 66 8.10 -8.84 4.74
C VAL A 66 7.45 -7.69 5.50
N THR A 67 8.01 -6.50 5.36
CA THR A 67 7.49 -5.30 6.01
C THR A 67 6.35 -4.70 5.18
N PRO A 68 5.30 -4.12 5.79
CA PRO A 68 4.17 -3.55 5.06
C PRO A 68 4.55 -2.31 4.23
N TYR A 69 5.73 -1.73 4.46
CA TYR A 69 6.25 -0.64 3.65
C TYR A 69 6.94 -1.15 2.36
N ALA A 70 7.27 -2.44 2.28
CA ALA A 70 7.94 -3.02 1.13
C ALA A 70 6.98 -3.20 -0.06
N PRO A 71 7.45 -3.07 -1.32
CA PRO A 71 6.63 -3.31 -2.50
C PRO A 71 5.94 -4.68 -2.53
N GLU A 72 6.59 -5.71 -1.96
CA GLU A 72 6.14 -7.10 -1.91
C GLU A 72 4.90 -7.29 -1.01
N ALA A 73 4.68 -6.39 -0.04
CA ALA A 73 3.55 -6.45 0.89
C ALA A 73 2.20 -6.51 0.18
N ARG A 74 2.07 -5.82 -0.97
CA ARG A 74 0.84 -5.84 -1.79
C ARG A 74 0.45 -7.26 -2.20
N ALA A 75 1.44 -8.06 -2.60
CA ALA A 75 1.18 -9.42 -3.05
C ALA A 75 0.72 -10.32 -1.91
N LEU A 76 1.21 -10.09 -0.69
CA LEU A 76 0.77 -10.82 0.51
C LEU A 76 -0.65 -10.42 0.93
N TRP A 77 -1.00 -9.14 0.89
CA TRP A 77 -2.38 -8.69 1.14
C TRP A 77 -3.40 -9.30 0.16
N ALA A 78 -2.96 -9.58 -1.08
CA ALA A 78 -3.77 -10.18 -2.14
C ALA A 78 -4.04 -11.68 -1.94
N LEU A 79 -3.37 -12.35 -1.00
CA LEU A 79 -3.55 -13.77 -0.81
C LEU A 79 -4.93 -14.10 -0.22
N PRO A 80 -5.54 -15.20 -0.67
CA PRO A 80 -6.85 -15.65 -0.16
C PRO A 80 -6.75 -16.34 1.22
N VAL A 81 -5.53 -16.54 1.73
CA VAL A 81 -5.23 -17.14 3.03
C VAL A 81 -4.35 -16.19 3.83
N PRO A 82 -4.46 -16.16 5.18
CA PRO A 82 -3.63 -15.29 6.00
C PRO A 82 -2.17 -15.75 5.98
N VAL A 83 -1.24 -14.79 5.99
CA VAL A 83 0.20 -15.04 6.01
C VAL A 83 0.84 -14.34 7.21
N LEU A 84 1.72 -15.04 7.92
CA LEU A 84 2.50 -14.50 9.03
C LEU A 84 3.98 -14.58 8.65
N THR A 85 4.67 -13.45 8.55
CA THR A 85 6.07 -13.38 8.12
C THR A 85 7.01 -13.02 9.28
N GLY A 86 8.30 -13.32 9.15
CA GLY A 86 9.29 -12.97 10.18
C GLY A 86 9.24 -13.90 11.39
N VAL A 87 8.75 -15.14 11.22
CA VAL A 87 8.62 -16.12 12.30
C VAL A 87 9.43 -17.37 11.97
N PRO A 88 10.55 -17.62 12.68
CA PRO A 88 11.27 -18.87 12.53
C PRO A 88 10.44 -20.02 13.10
N VAL A 89 10.41 -21.15 12.39
CA VAL A 89 9.78 -22.39 12.83
C VAL A 89 10.87 -23.41 13.11
N ASP A 90 10.82 -24.03 14.29
CA ASP A 90 11.70 -25.16 14.63
C ASP A 90 11.22 -26.42 13.87
N ASP A 91 12.14 -27.15 13.24
CA ASP A 91 11.82 -28.39 12.49
C ASP A 91 11.02 -29.40 13.32
N SER A 92 11.16 -29.41 14.65
CA SER A 92 10.39 -30.27 15.55
C SER A 92 8.88 -29.97 15.57
N TRP A 93 8.46 -28.81 15.06
CA TRP A 93 7.06 -28.42 14.92
C TRP A 93 6.45 -28.94 13.63
N LEU A 94 7.27 -29.35 12.65
CA LEU A 94 6.78 -29.93 11.41
C LEU A 94 6.08 -31.27 11.69
N GLY A 95 4.94 -31.48 11.04
CA GLY A 95 4.05 -32.62 11.30
C GLY A 95 3.26 -32.53 12.61
N GLN A 96 3.30 -31.40 13.32
CA GLN A 96 2.48 -31.17 14.51
C GLN A 96 1.23 -30.34 14.18
N ASP A 97 0.17 -30.58 14.94
CA ASP A 97 -1.04 -29.76 14.94
C ASP A 97 -0.76 -28.46 15.70
N VAL A 98 -0.74 -27.32 14.99
CA VAL A 98 -0.46 -26.02 15.59
C VAL A 98 -1.64 -25.06 15.45
N VAL A 99 -1.68 -24.06 16.31
CA VAL A 99 -2.66 -22.96 16.26
C VAL A 99 -1.89 -21.66 16.10
N VAL A 100 -2.19 -20.92 15.03
CA VAL A 100 -1.61 -19.62 14.76
C VAL A 100 -2.71 -18.58 14.88
N ASP A 101 -2.48 -17.60 15.75
CA ASP A 101 -3.36 -16.45 15.88
C ASP A 101 -2.76 -15.26 15.12
N PHE A 102 -3.35 -14.95 13.96
CA PHE A 102 -2.90 -13.83 13.13
C PHE A 102 -3.39 -12.48 13.70
N ASP A 103 -4.30 -12.50 14.68
CA ASP A 103 -4.79 -11.31 15.39
C ASP A 103 -3.91 -10.98 16.60
N GLU A 104 -3.43 -11.97 17.37
CA GLU A 104 -2.53 -11.75 18.53
C GLU A 104 -1.17 -11.15 18.17
N ALA A 105 -0.79 -11.19 16.88
CA ALA A 105 0.28 -10.36 16.34
C ALA A 105 0.00 -8.84 16.46
N THR A 106 -1.19 -8.45 16.93
CA THR A 106 -1.61 -7.07 17.17
C THR A 106 -2.44 -6.97 18.46
N THR A 107 -2.13 -5.99 19.31
CA THR A 107 -3.00 -5.64 20.46
C THR A 107 -4.17 -4.81 19.95
N ALA A 108 -5.29 -5.43 19.56
CA ALA A 108 -6.45 -4.70 19.06
C ALA A 108 -7.48 -4.40 20.18
N PRO A 109 -7.67 -3.12 20.59
CA PRO A 109 -8.83 -2.68 21.38
C PRO A 109 -10.13 -2.63 20.53
N PRO A 110 -11.32 -2.39 21.15
CA PRO A 110 -12.61 -2.38 20.45
C PRO A 110 -12.73 -1.33 19.33
N ALA A 111 -13.75 -1.50 18.48
CA ALA A 111 -13.98 -0.74 17.25
C ALA A 111 -14.04 0.79 17.47
N PRO A 112 -13.48 1.59 16.55
CA PRO A 112 -13.38 3.04 16.72
C PRO A 112 -14.73 3.76 16.64
N ALA A 113 -14.87 4.84 17.42
CA ALA A 113 -16.05 5.69 17.44
C ALA A 113 -15.87 6.93 16.54
N ALA A 114 -16.81 7.12 15.61
CA ALA A 114 -17.24 8.42 15.08
C ALA A 114 -16.19 9.25 14.29
N ALA A 115 -15.85 8.77 13.09
CA ALA A 115 -15.74 9.52 11.82
C ALA A 115 -15.22 8.52 10.78
N THR A 116 -15.95 8.28 9.68
CA THR A 116 -15.56 7.23 8.73
C THR A 116 -14.47 7.76 7.80
N LEU A 117 -13.30 7.13 7.83
CA LEU A 117 -12.33 7.26 6.76
C LEU A 117 -12.97 6.81 5.43
N ARG A 118 -12.77 7.60 4.37
CA ARG A 118 -13.06 7.19 3.01
C ARG A 118 -11.90 6.38 2.46
N ILE A 119 -12.20 5.23 1.87
CA ILE A 119 -11.21 4.29 1.37
C ILE A 119 -11.20 4.33 -0.16
N HIS A 120 -10.07 4.73 -0.74
CA HIS A 120 -9.82 4.75 -2.17
C HIS A 120 -8.99 3.54 -2.56
N ALA A 121 -9.46 2.76 -3.53
CA ALA A 121 -8.73 1.57 -3.97
C ALA A 121 -7.63 1.95 -4.96
N GLU A 122 -6.40 1.54 -4.67
CA GLU A 122 -5.31 1.49 -5.63
C GLU A 122 -5.38 0.17 -6.38
N VAL A 123 -5.63 0.24 -7.68
CA VAL A 123 -5.83 -0.90 -8.57
C VAL A 123 -4.79 -0.87 -9.68
N THR A 124 -4.31 -2.04 -10.05
CA THR A 124 -3.30 -2.24 -11.11
C THR A 124 -3.88 -2.91 -12.35
N ASN A 125 -5.04 -3.54 -12.22
CA ASN A 125 -5.68 -4.33 -13.28
C ASN A 125 -7.20 -4.39 -13.10
N LEU A 126 -7.90 -4.97 -14.07
CA LEU A 126 -9.36 -5.05 -14.08
C LEU A 126 -9.91 -5.92 -12.93
N ALA A 127 -9.23 -7.03 -12.60
CA ALA A 127 -9.71 -7.94 -11.55
C ALA A 127 -9.69 -7.26 -10.17
N GLU A 128 -8.60 -6.57 -9.83
CA GLU A 128 -8.52 -5.79 -8.59
C GLU A 128 -9.58 -4.70 -8.51
N ALA A 129 -9.89 -4.04 -9.64
CA ALA A 129 -10.95 -3.05 -9.70
C ALA A 129 -12.34 -3.66 -9.48
N GLN A 130 -12.62 -4.84 -10.05
CA GLN A 130 -13.87 -5.57 -9.81
C GLN A 130 -14.04 -5.99 -8.35
N ASP A 131 -12.98 -6.53 -7.75
CA ASP A 131 -12.98 -6.97 -6.35
C ASP A 131 -13.22 -5.79 -5.39
N ALA A 132 -12.57 -4.65 -5.65
CA ALA A 132 -12.71 -3.46 -4.81
C ALA A 132 -13.99 -2.64 -5.11
N ALA A 133 -14.66 -2.85 -6.24
CA ALA A 133 -15.74 -1.97 -6.72
C ALA A 133 -16.91 -1.82 -5.76
N HIS A 134 -17.23 -2.84 -4.95
CA HIS A 134 -18.34 -2.78 -3.99
C HIS A 134 -17.88 -2.35 -2.58
N LEU A 135 -16.56 -2.29 -2.34
CA LEU A 135 -15.98 -1.98 -1.04
C LEU A 135 -15.35 -0.59 -1.00
N ALA A 136 -14.81 -0.05 -2.11
CA ALA A 136 -14.14 1.25 -2.11
C ALA A 136 -15.15 2.42 -2.16
N ASP A 137 -14.81 3.53 -1.51
CA ASP A 137 -15.53 4.81 -1.67
C ASP A 137 -15.11 5.55 -2.93
N GLY A 138 -13.88 5.32 -3.39
CA GLY A 138 -13.26 6.01 -4.52
C GLY A 138 -12.12 5.21 -5.15
N TRP A 139 -11.47 5.82 -6.13
CA TRP A 139 -10.32 5.25 -6.82
C TRP A 139 -9.08 6.10 -6.55
N ALA A 140 -8.01 5.45 -6.13
CA ALA A 140 -6.71 6.11 -6.01
C ALA A 140 -6.14 6.39 -7.40
N PRO A 141 -5.18 7.32 -7.54
CA PRO A 141 -4.49 7.55 -8.80
C PRO A 141 -3.92 6.25 -9.39
N LEU A 142 -4.23 5.97 -10.66
CA LEU A 142 -3.69 4.82 -11.40
C LEU A 142 -2.24 5.09 -11.76
N ARG A 143 -1.34 4.12 -11.55
CA ARG A 143 0.06 4.27 -11.94
C ARG A 143 0.20 4.09 -13.45
N ALA A 144 0.96 4.97 -14.09
CA ALA A 144 1.19 4.88 -15.53
C ALA A 144 1.90 3.59 -15.94
N GLU A 145 2.77 3.05 -15.09
CA GLU A 145 3.47 1.77 -15.28
C GLU A 145 2.49 0.61 -15.40
N ASP A 146 1.52 0.56 -14.48
CA ASP A 146 0.52 -0.50 -14.42
C ASP A 146 -0.38 -0.42 -15.65
N LEU A 147 -0.86 0.78 -15.99
CA LEU A 147 -1.62 0.99 -17.23
C LEU A 147 -0.82 0.55 -18.46
N ARG A 148 0.44 0.98 -18.58
CA ARG A 148 1.30 0.63 -19.72
C ARG A 148 1.51 -0.88 -19.84
N ALA A 149 1.54 -1.61 -18.72
CA ALA A 149 1.72 -3.06 -18.69
C ALA A 149 0.45 -3.83 -19.13
N LEU A 150 -0.73 -3.23 -19.02
CA LEU A 150 -1.99 -3.86 -19.43
C LEU A 150 -2.15 -3.90 -20.96
N PRO A 151 -2.73 -4.97 -21.52
CA PRO A 151 -3.21 -4.96 -22.90
C PRO A 151 -4.24 -3.84 -23.13
N GLU A 152 -4.26 -3.24 -24.32
CA GLU A 152 -5.18 -2.16 -24.67
C GLU A 152 -6.65 -2.54 -24.41
N ALA A 153 -7.05 -3.75 -24.82
CA ALA A 153 -8.41 -4.26 -24.59
C ALA A 153 -8.77 -4.34 -23.09
N GLU A 154 -7.80 -4.58 -22.22
CA GLU A 154 -8.01 -4.58 -20.78
C GLU A 154 -8.09 -3.17 -20.22
N ARG A 155 -7.23 -2.25 -20.66
CA ARG A 155 -7.31 -0.82 -20.28
C ARG A 155 -8.66 -0.20 -20.63
N VAL A 156 -9.19 -0.47 -21.83
CA VAL A 156 -10.52 0.01 -22.25
C VAL A 156 -11.61 -0.51 -21.31
N ARG A 157 -11.53 -1.78 -20.90
CA ARG A 157 -12.50 -2.37 -19.96
C ARG A 157 -12.35 -1.80 -18.56
N LEU A 158 -11.12 -1.55 -18.10
CA LEU A 158 -10.85 -0.90 -16.82
C LEU A 158 -11.45 0.51 -16.80
N TRP A 159 -11.16 1.35 -17.80
CA TRP A 159 -11.73 2.69 -17.89
C TRP A 159 -13.25 2.70 -17.92
N ARG A 160 -13.87 1.77 -18.67
CA ARG A 160 -15.32 1.61 -18.68
C ARG A 160 -15.87 1.29 -17.29
N LEU A 161 -15.29 0.30 -16.60
CA LEU A 161 -15.72 -0.06 -15.24
C LEU A 161 -15.58 1.11 -14.27
N LEU A 162 -14.47 1.86 -14.34
CA LEU A 162 -14.25 3.02 -13.48
C LEU A 162 -15.27 4.14 -13.77
N ALA A 163 -15.56 4.42 -15.05
CA ALA A 163 -16.55 5.42 -15.45
C ALA A 163 -17.99 5.04 -15.04
N GLU A 164 -18.33 3.76 -15.13
CA GLU A 164 -19.65 3.22 -14.78
C GLU A 164 -19.84 3.06 -13.27
N SER A 165 -18.78 3.21 -12.46
CA SER A 165 -18.83 3.00 -11.01
C SER A 165 -19.64 4.06 -10.23
N GLY A 166 -20.02 5.17 -10.87
CA GLY A 166 -20.71 6.29 -10.21
C GLY A 166 -19.82 7.15 -9.30
N ARG A 167 -18.50 6.91 -9.32
CA ARG A 167 -17.48 7.65 -8.56
C ARG A 167 -16.68 8.56 -9.50
N PRO A 168 -15.98 9.57 -8.98
CA PRO A 168 -15.02 10.33 -9.77
C PRO A 168 -13.98 9.41 -10.42
N LEU A 169 -13.64 9.67 -11.68
CA LEU A 169 -12.56 8.97 -12.37
C LEU A 169 -11.23 9.18 -11.61
N PRO A 170 -10.39 8.15 -11.49
CA PRO A 170 -9.09 8.31 -10.86
C PRO A 170 -8.21 9.26 -11.65
N ALA A 171 -7.32 9.94 -10.92
CA ALA A 171 -6.18 10.60 -11.54
C ALA A 171 -5.23 9.56 -12.16
N ILE A 172 -4.30 10.03 -13.00
CA ILE A 172 -3.22 9.20 -13.54
C ILE A 172 -1.91 9.70 -12.94
N ARG A 173 -1.22 8.85 -12.19
CA ARG A 173 0.09 9.14 -11.62
C ARG A 173 1.16 8.97 -12.69
N TYR A 174 1.98 9.99 -12.89
CA TYR A 174 3.12 9.95 -13.81
C TYR A 174 4.12 8.86 -13.41
N PHE A 175 4.96 8.45 -14.37
CA PHE A 175 5.98 7.44 -14.16
C PHE A 175 6.92 7.80 -13.01
N ASP A 176 7.28 6.78 -12.24
CA ASP A 176 8.15 6.80 -11.08
C ASP A 176 9.17 5.65 -11.14
N GLU A 177 9.67 5.41 -12.35
CA GLU A 177 10.64 4.37 -12.64
C GLU A 177 12.02 4.77 -12.12
N PRO A 178 12.58 4.02 -11.16
CA PRO A 178 13.89 4.33 -10.60
C PRO A 178 15.02 3.97 -11.56
N ALA A 179 16.02 4.84 -11.67
CA ALA A 179 17.26 4.54 -12.39
C ALA A 179 18.32 3.90 -11.47
N GLY A 180 18.90 2.78 -11.90
CA GLY A 180 19.95 2.06 -11.16
C GLY A 180 19.44 1.12 -10.06
N GLY A 181 20.35 0.50 -9.30
CA GLY A 181 20.02 -0.35 -8.16
C GLY A 181 19.98 0.42 -6.83
N PRO A 182 19.61 -0.22 -5.71
CA PRO A 182 19.71 0.39 -4.38
C PRO A 182 21.15 0.87 -4.08
N PRO A 183 21.36 2.04 -3.44
CA PRO A 183 20.34 2.99 -2.95
C PRO A 183 19.90 4.02 -4.01
N ALA A 184 20.52 4.05 -5.19
CA ALA A 184 20.20 5.01 -6.25
C ALA A 184 18.74 4.88 -6.74
N ALA A 185 18.17 3.67 -6.70
CA ALA A 185 16.77 3.45 -7.01
C ALA A 185 15.81 4.19 -6.06
N ALA A 186 16.18 4.35 -4.79
CA ALA A 186 15.35 5.03 -3.79
C ALA A 186 15.54 6.56 -3.82
N PHE A 187 16.79 7.02 -3.88
CA PHE A 187 17.14 8.44 -3.68
C PHE A 187 17.57 9.18 -4.95
N GLY A 188 17.68 8.47 -6.07
CA GLY A 188 18.21 8.99 -7.32
C GLY A 188 17.17 9.67 -8.21
N ARG A 189 17.42 9.60 -9.52
CA ARG A 189 16.57 10.21 -10.55
C ARG A 189 15.38 9.31 -10.86
N ARG A 190 14.20 9.73 -10.42
CA ARG A 190 12.91 9.07 -10.64
C ARG A 190 11.77 10.08 -10.57
N GLY A 191 10.56 9.64 -10.90
CA GLY A 191 9.37 10.46 -10.80
C GLY A 191 9.40 11.69 -11.72
N VAL A 192 8.95 12.84 -11.21
CA VAL A 192 8.95 14.12 -11.93
C VAL A 192 10.35 14.58 -12.40
N ARG A 193 11.43 13.99 -11.87
CA ARG A 193 12.82 14.29 -12.29
C ARG A 193 13.23 13.55 -13.57
N SER A 194 12.42 12.61 -14.03
CA SER A 194 12.66 11.78 -15.21
C SER A 194 11.76 12.19 -16.39
N LEU A 195 11.98 13.40 -16.91
CA LEU A 195 11.22 13.97 -18.05
C LEU A 195 11.85 13.64 -19.41
N HIS A 196 12.00 12.35 -19.73
CA HIS A 196 12.51 11.94 -21.04
C HIS A 196 11.40 12.03 -22.10
N PRO A 197 11.67 12.49 -23.34
CA PRO A 197 10.65 12.67 -24.37
C PRO A 197 9.82 11.41 -24.66
N GLU A 198 10.44 10.23 -24.65
CA GLU A 198 9.76 8.95 -24.86
C GLU A 198 8.76 8.65 -23.73
N ALA A 199 9.14 8.90 -22.47
CA ALA A 199 8.26 8.72 -21.32
C ALA A 199 7.09 9.71 -21.35
N LEU A 200 7.34 10.97 -21.75
CA LEU A 200 6.29 11.98 -21.89
C LEU A 200 5.29 11.62 -23.01
N ALA A 201 5.77 11.13 -24.16
CA ALA A 201 4.93 10.70 -25.27
C ALA A 201 4.08 9.47 -24.90
N ALA A 202 4.70 8.47 -24.23
CA ALA A 202 3.98 7.31 -23.72
C ALA A 202 2.93 7.71 -22.67
N PHE A 203 3.27 8.63 -21.77
CA PHE A 203 2.34 9.13 -20.76
C PHE A 203 1.17 9.90 -21.39
N ASP A 204 1.43 10.73 -22.39
CA ASP A 204 0.38 11.45 -23.12
C ASP A 204 -0.62 10.49 -23.77
N ALA A 205 -0.14 9.42 -24.41
CA ALA A 205 -1.00 8.39 -24.98
C ALA A 205 -1.91 7.76 -23.91
N LEU A 206 -1.36 7.42 -22.74
CA LEU A 206 -2.15 6.86 -21.63
C LEU A 206 -3.18 7.85 -21.07
N VAL A 207 -2.82 9.13 -20.94
CA VAL A 207 -3.75 10.17 -20.49
C VAL A 207 -4.86 10.39 -21.52
N GLY A 208 -4.54 10.30 -22.81
CA GLY A 208 -5.51 10.40 -23.91
C GLY A 208 -6.55 9.27 -23.93
N GLU A 209 -6.28 8.13 -23.28
CA GLU A 209 -7.25 7.04 -23.10
C GLU A 209 -8.25 7.30 -21.96
N CYS A 210 -7.97 8.27 -21.07
CA CYS A 210 -8.87 8.63 -19.98
C CYS A 210 -10.18 9.20 -20.55
N PRO A 211 -11.36 8.70 -20.12
CA PRO A 211 -12.65 9.18 -20.63
C PRO A 211 -13.04 10.58 -20.11
N SER A 212 -12.11 11.34 -19.54
CA SER A 212 -12.30 12.71 -19.07
C SER A 212 -11.77 13.74 -20.08
N GLY A 213 -12.56 14.79 -20.34
CA GLY A 213 -12.09 15.96 -21.10
C GLY A 213 -11.11 16.86 -20.33
N ASP A 214 -10.93 16.61 -19.03
CA ASP A 214 -10.04 17.36 -18.14
C ASP A 214 -9.38 16.38 -17.14
N PRO A 215 -8.39 15.60 -17.58
CA PRO A 215 -7.76 14.59 -16.75
C PRO A 215 -6.88 15.21 -15.66
N LEU A 216 -6.92 14.60 -14.47
CA LEU A 216 -6.03 14.92 -13.35
C LEU A 216 -4.79 14.04 -13.40
N VAL A 217 -3.61 14.66 -13.42
CA VAL A 217 -2.30 14.00 -13.43
C VAL A 217 -1.59 14.22 -12.10
N VAL A 218 -1.14 13.14 -11.45
CA VAL A 218 -0.39 13.22 -10.19
C VAL A 218 1.10 13.11 -10.45
N LEU A 219 1.88 14.09 -9.97
CA LEU A 219 3.33 14.13 -10.11
C LEU A 219 4.00 13.44 -8.91
N PRO A 220 4.72 12.32 -9.11
CA PRO A 220 5.45 11.64 -8.05
C PRO A 220 6.77 12.32 -7.70
N MET A 221 7.21 12.14 -6.45
CA MET A 221 8.55 12.56 -5.98
C MET A 221 8.84 14.06 -6.13
N VAL A 222 7.79 14.89 -6.11
CA VAL A 222 7.95 16.35 -6.12
C VAL A 222 8.60 16.78 -4.81
N SER A 223 9.60 17.64 -4.90
CA SER A 223 10.27 18.29 -3.76
C SER A 223 10.34 19.80 -3.91
N ALA A 224 10.19 20.34 -5.12
CA ALA A 224 10.26 21.78 -5.35
C ALA A 224 9.38 22.25 -6.52
N ARG A 225 8.95 23.52 -6.47
CA ARG A 225 8.09 24.14 -7.49
C ARG A 225 8.72 24.16 -8.89
N GLN A 226 10.05 24.20 -8.97
CA GLN A 226 10.79 24.15 -10.23
C GLN A 226 10.54 22.83 -10.99
N GLU A 227 10.35 21.71 -10.28
CA GLU A 227 10.05 20.42 -10.90
C GLU A 227 8.66 20.41 -11.53
N ILE A 228 7.68 21.01 -10.85
CA ILE A 228 6.32 21.23 -11.37
C ILE A 228 6.38 22.11 -12.62
N SER A 229 7.11 23.22 -12.55
CA SER A 229 7.28 24.16 -13.68
C SER A 229 7.94 23.49 -14.88
N ALA A 230 8.95 22.64 -14.66
CA ALA A 230 9.60 21.89 -15.72
C ALA A 230 8.66 20.88 -16.38
N PHE A 231 7.85 20.17 -15.60
CA PHE A 231 6.83 19.26 -16.13
C PHE A 231 5.77 20.00 -16.96
N VAL A 232 5.26 21.13 -16.45
CA VAL A 232 4.29 21.98 -17.15
C VAL A 232 4.87 22.48 -18.48
N ALA A 233 6.12 22.96 -18.48
CA ALA A 233 6.78 23.41 -19.70
C ALA A 233 6.95 22.29 -20.72
N ALA A 234 7.29 21.08 -20.27
CA ALA A 234 7.48 19.92 -21.14
C ALA A 234 6.16 19.36 -21.71
N THR A 235 5.03 19.60 -21.04
CA THR A 235 3.71 19.04 -21.41
C THR A 235 2.73 20.09 -21.95
N GLY A 236 3.10 21.37 -21.91
CA GLY A 236 2.25 22.49 -22.35
C GLY A 236 1.13 22.85 -21.37
N GLY A 237 1.16 22.38 -20.12
CA GLY A 237 0.21 22.79 -19.07
C GLY A 237 -1.26 22.42 -19.33
N ARG A 238 -1.50 21.36 -20.10
CA ARG A 238 -2.84 20.95 -20.56
C ARG A 238 -3.66 20.10 -19.58
N TRP A 239 -3.12 19.76 -18.42
CA TRP A 239 -3.76 18.86 -17.45
C TRP A 239 -3.87 19.53 -16.09
N ARG A 240 -4.91 19.17 -15.34
CA ARG A 240 -4.96 19.46 -13.91
C ARG A 240 -3.88 18.66 -13.21
N LEU A 241 -3.23 19.27 -12.24
CA LEU A 241 -2.14 18.65 -11.50
C LEU A 241 -2.57 18.24 -10.10
N GLY A 242 -2.12 17.09 -9.66
CA GLY A 242 -2.00 16.67 -8.27
C GLY A 242 -0.52 16.40 -7.96
N LEU A 243 -0.17 16.37 -6.68
CA LEU A 243 1.21 16.17 -6.23
C LEU A 243 1.29 15.00 -5.26
N ASP A 244 2.34 14.21 -5.36
CA ASP A 244 2.65 13.13 -4.42
C ASP A 244 3.81 13.56 -3.50
N ILE A 245 3.47 13.88 -2.25
CA ILE A 245 4.41 14.25 -1.19
C ILE A 245 5.02 12.98 -0.62
N ALA A 246 6.22 12.68 -1.11
CA ALA A 246 6.97 11.46 -0.80
C ALA A 246 8.32 11.74 -0.10
N THR A 247 8.65 13.01 0.15
CA THR A 247 9.94 13.41 0.76
C THR A 247 9.74 14.41 1.89
N PRO A 248 10.62 14.43 2.92
CA PRO A 248 10.56 15.42 3.99
C PRO A 248 10.63 16.86 3.48
N ALA A 249 11.47 17.13 2.47
CA ALA A 249 11.59 18.45 1.86
C ALA A 249 10.26 18.92 1.25
N ALA A 250 9.55 18.02 0.56
CA ALA A 250 8.23 18.32 -0.01
C ALA A 250 7.18 18.56 1.08
N ALA A 251 7.19 17.76 2.14
CA ALA A 251 6.26 17.94 3.26
C ALA A 251 6.49 19.29 3.96
N LEU A 252 7.73 19.65 4.26
CA LEU A 252 8.06 20.93 4.88
C LEU A 252 7.72 22.12 3.97
N GLY A 253 8.01 22.00 2.67
CA GLY A 253 7.73 23.03 1.66
C GLY A 253 6.32 22.99 1.08
N VAL A 254 5.40 22.18 1.61
CA VAL A 254 4.10 21.91 0.99
C VAL A 254 3.25 23.17 0.77
N ALA A 255 3.38 24.18 1.63
CA ALA A 255 2.69 25.46 1.48
C ALA A 255 3.05 26.22 0.19
N ASP A 256 4.25 26.02 -0.34
CA ASP A 256 4.71 26.64 -1.59
C ASP A 256 4.35 25.79 -2.84
N LEU A 257 3.99 24.53 -2.63
CA LEU A 257 3.70 23.56 -3.70
C LEU A 257 2.21 23.44 -4.00
N VAL A 258 1.39 23.51 -2.95
CA VAL A 258 -0.04 23.20 -2.98
C VAL A 258 -0.87 24.17 -3.83
N ASP A 259 -0.40 25.40 -4.04
CA ASP A 259 -1.10 26.40 -4.87
C ASP A 259 -1.17 26.00 -6.36
N ASP A 260 -0.30 25.08 -6.80
CA ASP A 260 -0.24 24.60 -8.17
C ASP A 260 -0.98 23.25 -8.37
N CYS A 261 -1.78 22.79 -7.39
CA CYS A 261 -2.42 21.47 -7.46
C CYS A 261 -3.90 21.43 -7.04
N HIS A 262 -4.58 20.35 -7.45
CA HIS A 262 -6.00 20.07 -7.18
C HIS A 262 -6.18 18.84 -6.28
N LEU A 263 -5.10 18.11 -6.04
CA LEU A 263 -5.05 16.92 -5.20
C LEU A 263 -3.66 16.83 -4.58
N LEU A 264 -3.61 16.78 -3.26
CA LEU A 264 -2.41 16.46 -2.51
C LEU A 264 -2.47 15.00 -2.08
N ARG A 265 -1.57 14.17 -2.59
CA ARG A 265 -1.36 12.81 -2.12
C ARG A 265 -0.13 12.79 -1.23
N VAL A 266 -0.18 12.06 -0.11
CA VAL A 266 1.01 11.82 0.73
C VAL A 266 1.32 10.33 0.68
N SER A 267 2.52 9.96 0.25
CA SER A 267 2.93 8.56 0.11
C SER A 267 3.74 8.13 1.33
N THR A 268 3.12 7.38 2.24
CA THR A 268 3.73 7.06 3.55
C THR A 268 4.97 6.19 3.42
N ALA A 269 5.01 5.28 2.44
CA ALA A 269 6.14 4.36 2.27
C ALA A 269 7.44 5.09 1.89
N ASP A 270 7.39 6.00 0.92
CA ASP A 270 8.55 6.81 0.54
C ASP A 270 8.82 7.88 1.60
N LEU A 271 7.78 8.56 2.11
CA LEU A 271 7.96 9.58 3.15
C LEU A 271 8.65 8.99 4.38
N ALA A 272 8.23 7.82 4.85
CA ALA A 272 8.86 7.16 5.99
C ALA A 272 10.33 6.80 5.68
N GLN A 273 10.60 6.10 4.58
CA GLN A 273 11.95 5.73 4.16
C GLN A 273 12.89 6.94 4.07
N HIS A 274 12.44 8.05 3.50
CA HIS A 274 13.21 9.27 3.37
C HIS A 274 13.35 10.06 4.69
N THR A 275 12.40 9.91 5.61
CA THR A 275 12.43 10.60 6.91
C THR A 275 13.34 9.89 7.90
N VAL A 276 13.24 8.56 8.00
CA VAL A 276 14.05 7.77 8.95
C VAL A 276 15.35 7.27 8.34
N VAL A 277 15.58 7.51 7.04
CA VAL A 277 16.78 7.10 6.29
C VAL A 277 17.01 5.59 6.42
N TRP A 278 15.96 4.82 6.19
CA TRP A 278 15.97 3.36 6.33
C TRP A 278 15.38 2.70 5.09
N ASP A 279 16.03 1.64 4.59
CA ASP A 279 15.50 0.84 3.49
C ASP A 279 14.26 0.10 3.97
N ARG A 280 13.09 0.48 3.43
CA ARG A 280 11.80 -0.06 3.87
C ARG A 280 11.58 -1.53 3.52
N SER A 281 12.46 -2.13 2.72
CA SER A 281 12.50 -3.58 2.46
C SER A 281 13.25 -4.34 3.55
N VAL A 282 13.98 -3.66 4.44
CA VAL A 282 14.66 -4.26 5.59
C VAL A 282 13.81 -4.02 6.84
N ARG A 283 13.44 -5.09 7.54
CA ARG A 283 12.65 -5.00 8.78
C ARG A 283 13.34 -4.14 9.84
N ASN A 284 12.60 -3.21 10.42
CA ASN A 284 13.01 -2.41 11.58
C ASN A 284 11.76 -1.83 12.24
N ASP A 285 11.16 -2.58 13.16
CA ASP A 285 9.86 -2.23 13.74
C ASP A 285 9.94 -1.01 14.67
N VAL A 286 11.16 -0.64 15.11
CA VAL A 286 11.41 0.58 15.90
C VAL A 286 11.27 1.84 15.03
N LEU A 287 11.85 1.82 13.82
CA LEU A 287 11.79 2.96 12.89
C LEU A 287 10.57 2.94 11.99
N LEU A 288 10.10 1.75 11.60
CA LEU A 288 9.04 1.49 10.65
C LEU A 288 8.07 0.44 11.22
N PRO A 289 7.29 0.78 12.25
CA PRO A 289 6.36 -0.15 12.86
C PRO A 289 5.27 -0.59 11.86
N PRO A 290 4.84 -1.85 11.89
CA PRO A 290 3.95 -2.43 10.88
C PRO A 290 2.46 -2.02 11.02
N ASP A 291 2.07 -1.50 12.18
CA ASP A 291 0.67 -1.28 12.58
C ASP A 291 0.35 0.18 12.95
N HIS A 292 1.33 1.09 12.86
CA HIS A 292 1.15 2.52 13.06
C HIS A 292 2.21 3.32 12.30
N LEU A 293 1.99 4.62 12.12
CA LEU A 293 2.98 5.50 11.49
C LEU A 293 4.01 5.96 12.54
N PRO A 294 5.30 6.11 12.17
CA PRO A 294 6.27 6.78 13.01
C PRO A 294 5.81 8.20 13.38
N LEU A 295 6.16 8.67 14.58
CA LEU A 295 5.72 9.98 15.08
C LEU A 295 6.13 11.12 14.14
N VAL A 296 7.39 11.13 13.69
CA VAL A 296 7.91 12.17 12.78
C VAL A 296 7.18 12.16 11.44
N VAL A 297 6.84 10.98 10.92
CA VAL A 297 6.07 10.83 9.67
C VAL A 297 4.64 11.35 9.86
N THR A 298 4.05 11.07 11.02
CA THR A 298 2.72 11.56 11.40
C THR A 298 2.68 13.09 11.45
N GLN A 299 3.69 13.73 12.03
CA GLN A 299 3.79 15.20 12.10
C GLN A 299 3.89 15.83 10.70
N LEU A 300 4.66 15.21 9.79
CA LEU A 300 4.75 15.67 8.41
C LEU A 300 3.42 15.50 7.65
N ILE A 301 2.70 14.41 7.89
CA ILE A 301 1.37 14.17 7.33
C ILE A 301 0.36 15.20 7.86
N GLU A 302 0.33 15.42 9.18
CA GLU A 302 -0.54 16.40 9.83
C GLU A 302 -0.30 17.81 9.27
N TRP A 303 0.96 18.21 9.13
CA TRP A 303 1.33 19.47 8.50
C TRP A 303 0.81 19.58 7.07
N ALA A 304 1.10 18.59 6.21
CA ALA A 304 0.63 18.57 4.83
C ALA A 304 -0.91 18.61 4.73
N ALA A 305 -1.60 17.82 5.55
CA ALA A 305 -3.05 17.78 5.60
C ALA A 305 -3.66 19.13 6.05
N SER A 306 -3.07 19.76 7.07
CA SER A 306 -3.51 21.07 7.56
C SER A 306 -3.37 22.15 6.49
N VAL A 307 -2.27 22.12 5.72
CA VAL A 307 -1.99 23.06 4.65
C VAL A 307 -2.96 22.87 3.48
N ALA A 308 -3.25 21.62 3.11
CA ALA A 308 -4.24 21.29 2.09
C ALA A 308 -5.64 21.75 2.50
N ALA A 309 -6.05 21.45 3.74
CA ALA A 309 -7.34 21.87 4.29
C ALA A 309 -7.50 23.40 4.31
N ALA A 310 -6.46 24.14 4.70
CA ALA A 310 -6.47 25.61 4.70
C ALA A 310 -6.65 26.24 3.30
N ARG A 311 -6.39 25.47 2.24
CA ARG A 311 -6.51 25.89 0.84
C ARG A 311 -7.63 25.18 0.08
N ASP A 312 -8.48 24.43 0.78
CA ASP A 312 -9.56 23.63 0.19
C ASP A 312 -9.07 22.65 -0.90
N ILE A 313 -7.86 22.11 -0.71
CA ILE A 313 -7.29 21.07 -1.58
C ILE A 313 -7.59 19.70 -0.99
N ALA A 314 -8.11 18.80 -1.83
CA ALA A 314 -8.33 17.42 -1.44
C ALA A 314 -7.01 16.76 -1.03
N CYS A 315 -6.98 16.13 0.14
CA CYS A 315 -5.80 15.43 0.66
C CYS A 315 -6.08 13.94 0.80
N GLN A 316 -5.25 13.10 0.17
CA GLN A 316 -5.32 11.64 0.26
C GLN A 316 -4.01 11.07 0.82
N LEU A 317 -4.10 10.12 1.74
CA LEU A 317 -2.94 9.42 2.29
C LEU A 317 -2.81 8.03 1.67
N ALA A 318 -1.73 7.74 0.94
CA ALA A 318 -1.45 6.38 0.46
C ALA A 318 -0.78 5.56 1.56
N LEU A 319 -1.39 4.44 1.93
CA LEU A 319 -1.11 3.69 3.16
C LEU A 319 -1.24 2.17 2.96
N ASP A 320 -0.16 1.45 3.24
CA ASP A 320 -0.07 -0.02 3.08
C ASP A 320 -0.02 -0.78 4.41
N LEU A 321 -0.16 -0.05 5.52
CA LEU A 321 -0.10 -0.60 6.88
C LEU A 321 -1.31 -1.44 7.24
N ARG A 322 -1.10 -2.38 8.16
CA ARG A 322 -2.18 -3.20 8.70
C ARG A 322 -3.23 -2.30 9.37
N PRO A 323 -4.53 -2.41 9.00
CA PRO A 323 -5.58 -1.65 9.65
C PRO A 323 -5.70 -2.04 11.13
N GLY A 324 -5.75 -1.04 12.02
CA GLY A 324 -6.00 -1.23 13.44
C GLY A 324 -6.54 0.04 14.11
N PRO A 325 -7.13 -0.06 15.32
CA PRO A 325 -7.70 1.09 16.02
C PRO A 325 -6.69 2.22 16.26
N ARG A 326 -5.45 1.87 16.66
CA ARG A 326 -4.37 2.83 16.89
C ARG A 326 -4.04 3.65 15.64
N LEU A 327 -3.85 2.97 14.50
CA LEU A 327 -3.61 3.63 13.22
C LEU A 327 -4.81 4.49 12.81
N HIS A 328 -6.03 3.98 12.96
CA HIS A 328 -7.24 4.73 12.68
C HIS A 328 -7.33 6.03 13.50
N GLU A 329 -7.11 5.96 14.81
CA GLU A 329 -7.09 7.15 15.68
C GLU A 329 -5.97 8.13 15.29
N GLN A 330 -4.78 7.62 15.00
CA GLN A 330 -3.65 8.41 14.54
C GLN A 330 -3.97 9.18 13.25
N LEU A 331 -4.61 8.53 12.27
CA LEU A 331 -5.04 9.16 11.02
C LEU A 331 -6.09 10.25 11.27
N LEU A 332 -7.08 9.95 12.11
CA LEU A 332 -8.13 10.93 12.40
C LEU A 332 -7.58 12.16 13.13
N ALA A 333 -6.65 11.96 14.07
CA ALA A 333 -5.96 13.02 14.80
C ALA A 333 -5.10 13.89 13.87
N ALA A 334 -4.45 13.29 12.86
CA ALA A 334 -3.70 14.00 11.84
C ALA A 334 -4.59 14.74 10.81
N GLY A 335 -5.92 14.76 11.01
CA GLY A 335 -6.88 15.41 10.10
C GLY A 335 -7.16 14.64 8.81
N ILE A 336 -6.67 13.39 8.69
CA ILE A 336 -6.88 12.56 7.50
C ILE A 336 -8.31 12.01 7.49
N ARG A 337 -8.94 12.09 6.32
CA ARG A 337 -10.29 11.57 6.05
C ARG A 337 -10.36 10.70 4.81
N ASP A 338 -9.32 10.71 3.98
CA ASP A 338 -9.24 9.93 2.76
C ASP A 338 -7.92 9.16 2.74
N ILE A 339 -8.03 7.84 2.70
CA ILE A 339 -6.88 6.95 2.55
C ILE A 339 -6.96 6.24 1.21
N ALA A 340 -5.81 6.04 0.58
CA ALA A 340 -5.62 5.19 -0.59
C ALA A 340 -4.84 3.96 -0.16
N CYS A 341 -5.28 2.77 -0.56
CA CYS A 341 -4.57 1.54 -0.25
C CYS A 341 -4.76 0.49 -1.35
N PRO A 342 -3.89 -0.52 -1.45
CA PRO A 342 -4.05 -1.62 -2.39
C PRO A 342 -5.44 -2.23 -2.28
N ALA A 343 -6.06 -2.57 -3.42
CA ALA A 343 -7.39 -3.20 -3.46
C ALA A 343 -7.58 -4.35 -2.44
N PRO A 344 -6.61 -5.26 -2.25
CA PRO A 344 -6.74 -6.31 -1.25
C PRO A 344 -6.80 -5.81 0.21
N LEU A 345 -6.25 -4.62 0.50
CA LEU A 345 -6.26 -4.00 1.82
C LEU A 345 -7.59 -3.32 2.14
N VAL A 346 -8.38 -2.96 1.11
CA VAL A 346 -9.69 -2.31 1.27
C VAL A 346 -10.63 -3.17 2.12
N ARG A 347 -10.68 -4.49 1.90
CA ARG A 347 -11.53 -5.41 2.67
C ARG A 347 -11.18 -5.40 4.16
N HIS A 348 -9.90 -5.24 4.49
CA HIS A 348 -9.41 -5.26 5.86
C HIS A 348 -9.75 -3.93 6.57
N TRP A 349 -9.63 -2.81 5.87
CA TRP A 349 -10.12 -1.53 6.36
C TRP A 349 -11.63 -1.54 6.58
N ARG A 350 -12.42 -2.09 5.65
CA ARG A 350 -13.87 -2.26 5.83
C ARG A 350 -14.22 -3.12 7.02
N HIS A 351 -13.53 -4.24 7.20
CA HIS A 351 -13.73 -5.07 8.37
C HIS A 351 -13.48 -4.30 9.68
N LEU A 352 -12.49 -3.41 9.74
CA LEU A 352 -12.25 -2.56 10.91
C LEU A 352 -13.38 -1.53 11.11
N LEU A 353 -13.79 -0.84 10.04
CA LEU A 353 -14.75 0.28 10.11
C LEU A 353 -16.20 -0.17 10.30
N ASP A 354 -16.58 -1.34 9.76
CA ASP A 354 -17.95 -1.85 9.77
C ASP A 354 -18.24 -2.78 10.96
N ARG A 355 -17.26 -2.98 11.86
CA ARG A 355 -17.43 -3.83 13.05
C ARG A 355 -18.63 -3.34 13.87
N PRO A 356 -19.62 -4.21 14.15
CA PRO A 356 -20.73 -3.84 15.02
C PRO A 356 -20.18 -3.46 16.40
N ARG A 357 -20.74 -2.39 16.95
CA ARG A 357 -20.36 -1.82 18.25
C ARG A 357 -20.58 -2.80 19.39
#